data_AF-R7YU07-F1
#
_entry.id   AF-R7YU07-F1
#
_cell.length_a   1.000
_cell.length_b   1.000
_cell.length_c   1.000
_cell.angle_alpha   90.00
_cell.angle_beta   90.00
_cell.angle_gamma   90.00
#
_symmetry.space_group_name_H-M   'P 1'
#
loop_
_entity.id
_entity.type
_entity.pdbx_description
1 polymer ?
#
loop_
_entity_poly.entity_id
_entity_poly.type
_entity_poly.pdbx_seq_one_letter_code
_entity_poly.pdbx_strand_id
1 'polypeptide(L)'
;MKPSLLPTLLAISATASAWEVGFWGPSGNFQRSGNTTNRCLTTPPIRIGQVTFDARTDNAPDPTRIIVYANTDCLSDILYQGCPSRIRRPAQTPGVARAFRVL
;
A
#
# COMPACT_ATOMS: atom_id res chain seq x y z
N MET A 1 32.99 7.16 45.05
CA MET A 1 31.62 6.73 44.69
C MET A 1 31.03 7.79 43.77
N LYS A 2 30.73 7.47 42.51
CA LYS A 2 30.12 8.41 41.56
C LYS A 2 29.12 7.63 40.69
N PRO A 3 27.83 7.98 40.68
CA PRO A 3 26.80 7.18 40.04
C PRO A 3 26.87 7.34 38.52
N SER A 4 26.89 6.22 37.79
CA SER A 4 26.68 6.20 36.36
C SER A 4 25.21 6.47 36.08
N LEU A 5 24.93 7.61 35.45
CA LEU A 5 23.63 7.91 34.85
C LEU A 5 23.54 7.16 33.52
N LEU A 6 22.86 6.03 33.51
CA LEU A 6 22.45 5.35 32.27
C LEU A 6 21.34 6.17 31.61
N PRO A 7 21.47 6.54 30.32
CA PRO A 7 20.39 7.20 29.60
C PRO A 7 19.27 6.18 29.35
N THR A 8 18.10 6.45 29.91
CA THR A 8 16.86 5.73 29.61
C THR A 8 16.50 5.95 28.14
N LEU A 9 16.85 4.99 27.29
CA LEU A 9 16.39 4.93 25.91
C LEU A 9 14.87 4.74 25.91
N LEU A 10 14.11 5.82 25.66
CA LEU A 10 12.70 5.72 25.29
C LEU A 10 12.63 5.02 23.93
N ALA A 11 12.30 3.72 23.95
CA ALA A 11 11.91 2.99 22.76
C ALA A 11 10.57 3.54 22.28
N ILE A 12 10.60 4.41 21.27
CA ILE A 12 9.41 4.87 20.56
C ILE A 12 8.80 3.62 19.91
N SER A 13 7.65 3.17 20.43
CA SER A 13 6.93 2.03 19.87
C SER A 13 6.45 2.41 18.46
N ALA A 14 7.24 2.08 17.45
CA ALA A 14 6.84 2.21 16.06
C ALA A 14 5.68 1.22 15.84
N THR A 15 4.46 1.72 15.69
CA THR A 15 3.33 0.88 15.27
C THR A 15 3.67 0.29 13.91
N ALA A 16 3.97 -1.02 13.87
CA ALA A 16 4.27 -1.70 12.63
C ALA A 16 3.07 -1.56 11.68
N SER A 17 3.29 -1.00 10.49
CA SER A 17 2.28 -0.97 9.45
C SER A 17 2.06 -2.40 8.94
N ALA A 18 0.81 -2.86 8.87
CA ALA A 18 0.47 -4.20 8.42
C ALA A 18 0.69 -4.40 6.92
N TRP A 19 0.58 -3.32 6.13
CA TRP A 19 0.73 -3.32 4.69
C TRP A 19 1.36 -2.03 4.17
N GLU A 20 1.89 -2.12 2.95
CA GLU A 20 2.42 -1.03 2.15
C GLU A 20 2.01 -1.21 0.69
N VAL A 21 1.62 -0.11 0.07
CA VAL A 21 1.18 -0.02 -1.32
C VAL A 21 2.05 1.00 -2.03
N GLY A 22 2.51 0.66 -3.22
CA GLY A 22 3.21 1.59 -4.12
C GLY A 22 2.55 1.63 -5.49
N PHE A 23 2.32 2.83 -6.00
CA PHE A 23 1.90 3.09 -7.37
C PHE A 23 3.03 3.81 -8.08
N TRP A 24 3.52 3.21 -9.16
CA TRP A 24 4.66 3.70 -9.93
C TRP A 24 4.16 4.02 -11.33
N GLY A 25 4.39 5.26 -11.77
CA GLY A 25 3.80 5.75 -12.99
C GLY A 25 4.65 6.82 -13.68
N PRO A 26 4.39 7.08 -14.97
CA PRO A 26 5.11 8.12 -15.72
C PRO A 26 4.83 9.52 -15.18
N SER A 27 3.73 9.72 -14.46
CA SER A 27 3.35 11.00 -13.85
C SER A 27 3.84 11.18 -12.42
N GLY A 28 4.59 10.22 -11.87
CA GLY A 28 5.08 10.24 -10.49
C GLY A 28 4.80 8.94 -9.74
N ASN A 29 5.17 8.93 -8.46
CA ASN A 29 5.06 7.77 -7.58
C ASN A 29 4.21 8.12 -6.36
N PHE A 30 3.38 7.17 -5.92
CA PHE A 30 2.60 7.28 -4.70
C PHE A 30 2.86 6.06 -3.82
N GLN A 31 3.11 6.28 -2.54
CA GLN A 31 3.31 5.21 -1.57
C GLN A 31 2.46 5.47 -0.34
N ARG A 32 1.89 4.41 0.22
CA ARG A 32 1.12 4.48 1.46
C ARG A 32 1.23 3.18 2.21
N SER A 33 1.47 3.28 3.51
CA SER A 33 1.38 2.16 4.43
C SER A 33 0.22 2.34 5.40
N GLY A 34 -0.20 1.25 6.03
CA GLY A 34 -1.27 1.28 7.00
C GLY A 34 -1.47 -0.05 7.70
N ASN A 35 -2.45 -0.07 8.60
CA ASN A 35 -2.81 -1.23 9.42
C ASN A 35 -4.27 -1.68 9.22
N THR A 36 -5.08 -0.88 8.52
CA THR A 36 -6.51 -1.15 8.31
C THR A 36 -6.74 -1.75 6.94
N THR A 37 -7.51 -2.84 6.88
CA THR A 37 -7.98 -3.43 5.62
C THR A 37 -9.47 -3.12 5.42
N ASN A 38 -9.99 -3.46 4.25
CA ASN A 38 -11.36 -3.30 3.79
C ASN A 38 -11.91 -1.87 3.84
N ARG A 39 -11.04 -0.86 3.86
CA ARG A 39 -11.42 0.56 3.70
C ARG A 39 -11.07 1.08 2.32
N CYS A 40 -11.94 1.92 1.77
CA CYS A 40 -11.61 2.70 0.58
C CYS A 40 -10.65 3.83 0.96
N LEU A 41 -9.49 3.85 0.34
CA LEU A 41 -8.44 4.82 0.60
C LEU A 41 -8.20 5.62 -0.67
N THR A 42 -8.44 6.92 -0.60
CA THR A 42 -8.19 7.82 -1.73
C THR A 42 -6.70 8.10 -1.91
N THR A 43 -6.33 8.42 -3.14
CA THR A 43 -4.99 8.85 -3.53
C THR A 43 -5.09 10.09 -4.40
N PRO A 44 -4.02 10.90 -4.45
CA PRO A 44 -3.86 11.83 -5.55
C PRO A 44 -4.02 11.10 -6.90
N PRO A 45 -4.63 11.73 -7.92
CA PRO A 45 -4.73 11.15 -9.24
C PRO A 45 -3.34 10.76 -9.77
N ILE A 46 -3.12 9.48 -10.05
CA ILE A 46 -1.83 8.96 -10.53
C ILE A 46 -2.05 8.00 -11.70
N ARG A 47 -1.39 8.25 -12.84
CA ARG A 47 -1.42 7.33 -13.96
C ARG A 47 -0.59 6.10 -13.60
N ILE A 48 -1.23 4.97 -13.36
CA ILE A 48 -0.54 3.76 -12.90
C ILE A 48 0.17 3.06 -14.06
N GLY A 49 1.44 2.75 -13.88
CA GLY A 49 2.20 1.82 -14.72
C GLY A 49 2.38 0.48 -14.01
N GLN A 50 2.83 0.53 -12.75
CA GLN A 50 3.04 -0.63 -11.90
C GLN A 50 2.41 -0.40 -10.51
N VAL A 51 1.86 -1.48 -9.94
CA VAL A 51 1.37 -1.53 -8.56
C VAL A 51 2.23 -2.51 -7.78
N THR A 52 2.67 -2.12 -6.59
CA THR A 52 3.36 -2.97 -5.61
C THR A 52 2.54 -3.04 -4.35
N PHE A 53 2.50 -4.22 -3.74
CA PHE A 53 1.87 -4.44 -2.45
C PHE A 53 2.77 -5.35 -1.61
N ASP A 54 3.01 -4.93 -0.38
CA ASP A 54 3.77 -5.67 0.61
C ASP A 54 2.96 -5.76 1.91
N ALA A 55 2.67 -6.97 2.36
CA ALA A 55 2.03 -7.19 3.65
C ALA A 55 3.13 -7.39 4.69
N ARG A 56 3.67 -6.30 5.25
CA ARG A 56 4.80 -6.32 6.20
C ARG A 56 4.59 -7.18 7.46
N THR A 57 3.37 -7.64 7.73
CA THR A 57 3.03 -8.49 8.90
C THR A 57 2.61 -9.92 8.54
N ASP A 58 2.42 -10.24 7.25
CA ASP A 58 2.14 -11.60 6.78
C ASP A 58 3.40 -12.15 6.12
N ASN A 59 3.80 -13.37 6.47
CA ASN A 59 5.00 -14.04 5.95
C ASN A 59 4.97 -14.32 4.43
N ALA A 60 4.01 -13.76 3.68
CA ALA A 60 3.96 -13.76 2.23
C ALA A 60 3.27 -12.47 1.73
N PRO A 61 3.95 -11.60 0.96
CA PRO A 61 3.29 -10.49 0.29
C PRO A 61 2.30 -11.05 -0.73
N ASP A 62 0.99 -10.87 -0.47
CA ASP A 62 -0.07 -11.35 -1.34
C ASP A 62 -0.65 -10.20 -2.18
N PRO A 63 -0.25 -10.06 -3.46
CA PRO A 63 -0.74 -9.00 -4.31
C PRO A 63 -2.26 -9.05 -4.53
N THR A 64 -2.95 -10.18 -4.26
CA THR A 64 -4.41 -10.29 -4.38
C THR A 64 -5.17 -9.42 -3.38
N ARG A 65 -4.49 -8.99 -2.32
CA ARG A 65 -5.08 -8.18 -1.26
C ARG A 65 -5.18 -6.70 -1.61
N ILE A 66 -4.99 -6.31 -2.86
CA ILE A 66 -5.20 -4.94 -3.30
C ILE A 66 -6.07 -4.86 -4.56
N ILE A 67 -7.02 -3.92 -4.51
CA ILE A 67 -7.82 -3.47 -5.64
C ILE A 67 -7.62 -1.97 -5.79
N VAL A 68 -7.35 -1.50 -7.01
CA VAL A 68 -7.15 -0.09 -7.38
C VAL A 68 -8.27 0.34 -8.31
N TYR A 69 -8.81 1.52 -8.08
CA TYR A 69 -10.00 2.06 -8.74
C TYR A 69 -9.70 3.39 -9.43
N ALA A 70 -10.41 3.63 -10.54
CA ALA A 70 -10.38 4.91 -11.24
C ALA A 70 -11.23 5.99 -10.53
N ASN A 71 -12.17 5.58 -9.67
CA ASN A 71 -13.03 6.46 -8.88
C ASN A 71 -12.61 6.50 -7.41
N THR A 72 -13.10 7.49 -6.67
CA THR A 72 -12.74 7.73 -5.26
C THR A 72 -13.56 6.93 -4.24
N ASP A 73 -14.61 6.23 -4.69
CA ASP A 73 -15.60 5.53 -3.87
C ASP A 73 -15.37 4.01 -3.76
N CYS A 74 -14.45 3.45 -4.54
CA CYS A 74 -14.13 2.01 -4.57
C CYS A 74 -15.32 1.11 -4.92
N LEU A 75 -16.27 1.59 -5.72
CA LEU A 75 -17.47 0.83 -6.13
C LEU A 75 -17.41 0.35 -7.58
N SER A 76 -16.74 1.09 -8.47
CA SER A 76 -16.66 0.78 -9.91
C SER A 76 -15.29 1.14 -10.51
N ASP A 77 -15.08 0.74 -11.76
CA ASP A 77 -13.89 1.06 -12.56
C ASP A 77 -12.57 0.56 -11.95
N ILE A 78 -12.48 -0.76 -11.79
CA ILE A 78 -11.27 -1.45 -11.31
C ILE A 78 -10.18 -1.33 -12.37
N LEU A 79 -9.07 -0.67 -12.01
CA LEU A 79 -7.88 -0.54 -12.85
C LEU A 79 -6.91 -1.69 -12.64
N TYR A 80 -6.85 -2.18 -11.41
CA TYR A 80 -6.00 -3.29 -11.02
C TYR A 80 -6.67 -4.06 -9.89
N GLN A 81 -6.70 -5.37 -10.03
CA GLN A 81 -7.01 -6.29 -8.95
C GLN A 81 -5.93 -7.34 -8.98
N GLY A 82 -5.23 -7.52 -7.85
CA GLY A 82 -4.24 -8.59 -7.81
C GLY A 82 -4.89 -9.94 -8.01
N CYS A 83 -4.25 -10.78 -8.83
CA CYS A 83 -4.67 -12.16 -9.05
C CYS A 83 -3.67 -13.11 -8.38
N PRO A 84 -4.12 -14.30 -7.93
CA PRO A 84 -3.30 -15.25 -7.15
C PRO A 84 -2.09 -15.80 -7.91
N SER A 85 -2.04 -15.62 -9.23
CA SER A 85 -0.81 -15.85 -9.99
C SER A 85 0.23 -14.80 -9.59
N ARG A 86 1.40 -15.24 -9.10
CA ARG A 86 2.63 -14.45 -8.78
C ARG A 86 3.20 -13.59 -9.94
N ILE A 87 2.40 -13.30 -10.95
CA ILE A 87 2.72 -12.52 -12.10
C ILE A 87 2.46 -11.07 -11.71
N ARG A 88 3.51 -10.25 -11.73
CA ARG A 88 3.44 -8.79 -11.80
C ARG A 88 2.61 -8.44 -13.04
N ARG A 89 1.28 -8.41 -12.91
CA ARG A 89 0.45 -7.99 -14.02
C ARG A 89 0.55 -6.47 -14.09
N PRO A 90 0.96 -5.89 -15.22
CA PRO A 90 0.74 -4.47 -15.44
C PRO A 90 -0.75 -4.18 -15.23
N ALA A 91 -1.09 -2.97 -14.77
CA ALA A 91 -2.48 -2.55 -14.66
C ALA A 91 -3.24 -2.97 -15.93
N GLN A 92 -4.37 -3.67 -15.78
CA GLN A 92 -5.09 -4.27 -16.92
C GLN A 92 -5.52 -3.20 -17.93
N THR A 93 -5.55 -1.94 -17.51
CA THR A 93 -5.67 -0.77 -18.39
C THR A 93 -4.77 0.35 -17.85
N PRO A 94 -4.00 1.07 -18.70
CA PRO A 94 -3.37 2.31 -18.28
C PRO A 94 -4.46 3.32 -17.90
N GLY A 95 -4.62 3.55 -16.61
CA GLY A 95 -5.66 4.41 -16.04
C GLY A 95 -5.13 5.32 -14.95
N VAL A 96 -5.94 6.30 -14.54
CA VAL A 96 -5.61 7.21 -13.45
C VAL A 96 -6.23 6.65 -12.18
N ALA A 97 -5.40 6.10 -11.28
CA ALA A 97 -5.85 5.66 -9.97
C ALA A 97 -6.22 6.86 -9.11
N ARG A 98 -7.36 6.74 -8.43
CA ARG A 98 -7.88 7.74 -7.48
C ARG A 98 -8.19 7.15 -6.12
N ALA A 99 -8.36 5.84 -6.03
CA ALA A 99 -8.49 5.14 -4.77
C ALA A 99 -8.01 3.70 -4.87
N PHE A 100 -7.83 3.07 -3.70
CA PHE A 100 -7.55 1.66 -3.57
C PHE A 100 -8.17 1.10 -2.30
N ARG A 101 -8.30 -0.22 -2.27
CA ARG A 101 -8.73 -0.98 -1.09
C ARG A 101 -7.76 -2.13 -0.87
N VAL A 102 -7.24 -2.22 0.34
CA VAL A 102 -6.51 -3.40 0.81
C VAL A 102 -7.52 -4.37 1.42
N LEU A 103 -7.46 -5.67 1.13
CA LEU A 103 -8.40 -6.70 1.61
C LEU A 103 -7.89 -7.40 2.88
#